data_AF-A0A9E2W0I7-F1
#
_entry.id   AF-A0A9E2W0I7-F1
#
_cell.length_a   1.000
_cell.length_b   1.000
_cell.length_c   1.000
_cell.angle_alpha   90.00
_cell.angle_beta   90.00
_cell.angle_gamma   90.00
#
_symmetry.space_group_name_H-M   'P 1'
#
loop_
_entity.id
_entity.type
_entity.pdbx_description
1 polymer ?
#
loop_
_entity_poly.entity_id
_entity_poly.type
_entity_poly.pdbx_seq_one_letter_code
_entity_poly.pdbx_strand_id
1 'polypeptide(L)'
;MAPGDARDRIDKGPRGRRLCWTLLDRLHPDPVSSPFWRAVSQPEPDLLLRVLEEALPAVDFATLSDPANEELLLECVADAVDRARYWQEPDEMDVALADPRLSAALAPVAARITASPAARWWSAGLELSSQVFVERAERSVEAVPVFQGARDVLEVWREQVTGPGTRHRGHWVGGPWWSTPQWGVLAKDLERYGPHPPVVAATTQSRPGLGAIGLLLEEDAHGDSSARCWPVRPSRPVRVFEIDGADEWIELSSTYGIDVTGKRIAHWSIAT
;
A
#
# COMPACT_ATOMS: atom_id res chain seq x y z
N MET A 1 12.48 -21.60 12.17
CA MET A 1 12.81 -20.69 11.06
C MET A 1 13.65 -19.58 11.66
N ALA A 2 14.83 -19.28 11.11
CA ALA A 2 15.69 -18.22 11.66
C ALA A 2 15.11 -16.83 11.33
N PRO A 3 15.36 -15.78 12.15
CA PRO A 3 14.66 -14.49 12.07
C PRO A 3 15.12 -13.57 10.90
N GLY A 4 15.55 -14.14 9.78
CA GLY A 4 16.13 -13.39 8.65
C GLY A 4 15.45 -13.58 7.29
N ASP A 5 14.48 -14.49 7.14
CA ASP A 5 14.12 -14.99 5.80
C ASP A 5 12.90 -14.29 5.15
N ALA A 6 12.04 -13.63 5.95
CA ALA A 6 10.83 -12.97 5.44
C ALA A 6 11.06 -11.53 4.95
N ARG A 7 12.06 -10.83 5.51
CA ARG A 7 12.37 -9.42 5.21
C ARG A 7 13.09 -9.24 3.87
N ASP A 8 13.66 -10.31 3.33
CA ASP A 8 14.60 -10.26 2.19
C ASP A 8 13.96 -10.52 0.82
N ARG A 9 12.65 -10.76 0.75
CA ARG A 9 12.03 -11.30 -0.46
C ARG A 9 10.79 -10.57 -0.94
N ILE A 10 10.96 -9.29 -1.27
CA ILE A 10 9.95 -8.50 -1.97
C ILE A 10 9.44 -9.22 -3.23
N ASP A 11 10.31 -9.98 -3.92
CA ASP A 11 9.99 -10.76 -5.13
C ASP A 11 9.02 -11.94 -4.93
N LYS A 12 8.64 -12.28 -3.69
CA LYS A 12 7.68 -13.37 -3.43
C LYS A 12 6.26 -12.99 -3.81
N GLY A 13 5.89 -11.73 -3.63
CA GLY A 13 4.59 -11.22 -4.05
C GLY A 13 4.58 -10.78 -5.51
N PRO A 14 3.41 -10.80 -6.19
CA PRO A 14 3.27 -10.24 -7.54
C PRO A 14 3.74 -8.77 -7.59
N ARG A 15 3.40 -7.99 -6.56
CA ARG A 15 3.75 -6.55 -6.48
C ARG A 15 5.25 -6.30 -6.38
N GLY A 16 5.99 -7.12 -5.65
CA GLY A 16 7.44 -6.92 -5.58
C GLY A 16 8.17 -7.38 -6.85
N ARG A 17 7.63 -8.36 -7.60
CA ARG A 17 8.15 -8.66 -8.95
C ARG A 17 7.86 -7.53 -9.92
N ARG A 18 6.66 -6.95 -9.87
CA ARG A 18 6.31 -5.75 -10.63
C ARG A 18 7.21 -4.56 -10.27
N LEU A 19 7.45 -4.30 -8.99
CA LEU A 19 8.41 -3.31 -8.51
C LEU A 19 9.82 -3.55 -9.10
N CYS A 20 10.31 -4.80 -9.10
CA CYS A 20 11.60 -5.11 -9.71
C CYS A 20 11.60 -4.79 -11.21
N TRP A 21 10.55 -5.17 -11.94
CA TRP A 21 10.42 -4.87 -13.37
C TRP A 21 10.37 -3.36 -13.65
N THR A 22 9.51 -2.63 -12.95
CA THR A 22 9.39 -1.16 -13.07
C THR A 22 10.72 -0.49 -12.77
N LEU A 23 11.47 -0.97 -11.77
CA LEU A 23 12.80 -0.41 -11.48
C LEU A 23 13.79 -0.61 -12.62
N LEU A 24 13.82 -1.80 -13.24
CA LEU A 24 14.70 -2.07 -14.38
C LEU A 24 14.41 -1.12 -15.54
N ASP A 25 13.12 -0.83 -15.78
CA ASP A 25 12.69 0.15 -16.76
C ASP A 25 13.24 1.56 -16.45
N ARG A 26 13.11 2.02 -15.21
CA ARG A 26 13.57 3.36 -14.80
C ARG A 26 15.08 3.51 -14.75
N LEU A 27 15.81 2.43 -14.50
CA LEU A 27 17.28 2.40 -14.48
C LEU A 27 17.89 2.12 -15.86
N HIS A 28 17.06 1.87 -16.88
CA HIS A 28 17.56 1.70 -18.24
C HIS A 28 18.00 3.06 -18.81
N PRO A 29 19.17 3.14 -19.49
CA PRO A 29 19.75 4.41 -19.94
C PRO A 29 18.93 5.13 -21.02
N ASP A 30 18.07 4.40 -21.73
CA ASP A 30 17.09 4.96 -22.66
C ASP A 30 15.67 4.79 -22.10
N PRO A 31 15.11 5.81 -21.43
CA PRO A 31 13.77 5.74 -20.85
C PRO A 31 12.67 5.88 -21.90
N VAL A 32 12.96 6.41 -23.10
CA VAL A 32 11.94 6.64 -24.15
C VAL A 32 11.71 5.37 -24.97
N SER A 33 12.77 4.60 -25.21
CA SER A 33 12.73 3.35 -25.98
C SER A 33 13.09 2.13 -25.16
N SER A 34 12.96 2.21 -23.82
CA SER A 34 13.25 1.10 -22.92
C SER A 34 12.56 -0.18 -23.39
N PRO A 35 13.30 -1.28 -23.55
CA PRO A 35 12.72 -2.56 -23.91
C PRO A 35 11.81 -3.11 -22.80
N PHE A 36 12.07 -2.74 -21.53
CA PHE A 36 11.21 -3.09 -20.40
C PHE A 36 9.82 -2.46 -20.53
N TRP A 37 9.75 -1.15 -20.80
CA TRP A 37 8.50 -0.44 -21.08
C TRP A 37 7.73 -1.05 -22.26
N ARG A 38 8.42 -1.32 -23.37
CA ARG A 38 7.77 -1.88 -24.58
C ARG A 38 7.15 -3.25 -24.33
N ALA A 39 7.78 -4.08 -23.51
CA ALA A 39 7.30 -5.44 -23.25
C ALA A 39 6.00 -5.46 -22.42
N VAL A 40 5.69 -4.39 -21.68
CA VAL A 40 4.45 -4.28 -20.88
C VAL A 40 3.19 -4.32 -21.75
N SER A 41 3.28 -3.94 -23.04
CA SER A 41 2.12 -3.98 -23.94
C SER A 41 1.71 -5.39 -24.36
N GLN A 42 2.60 -6.37 -24.22
CA GLN A 42 2.36 -7.79 -24.53
C GLN A 42 3.17 -8.66 -23.57
N PRO A 43 2.77 -8.74 -22.29
CA PRO A 43 3.58 -9.34 -21.24
C PRO A 43 3.54 -10.88 -21.34
N GLU A 44 4.23 -11.44 -22.32
CA GLU A 44 4.39 -12.88 -22.48
C GLU A 44 5.68 -13.35 -21.79
N PRO A 45 5.66 -14.42 -20.97
CA PRO A 45 6.83 -14.83 -20.19
C PRO A 45 8.13 -14.97 -20.99
N ASP A 46 8.06 -15.57 -22.19
CA ASP A 46 9.24 -15.75 -23.05
C ASP A 46 9.73 -14.45 -23.69
N LEU A 47 8.85 -13.45 -23.89
CA LEU A 47 9.27 -12.11 -24.30
C LEU A 47 9.96 -11.39 -23.14
N LEU A 48 9.35 -11.41 -21.96
CA LEU A 48 9.91 -10.75 -20.77
C LEU A 48 11.28 -11.33 -20.39
N LEU A 49 11.47 -12.65 -20.50
CA LEU A 49 12.76 -13.31 -20.25
C LEU A 49 13.84 -12.83 -21.23
N ARG A 50 13.53 -12.79 -22.53
CA ARG A 50 14.48 -12.28 -23.53
C ARG A 50 14.84 -10.82 -23.29
N VAL A 51 13.85 -9.98 -22.99
CA VAL A 51 14.09 -8.57 -22.64
C VAL A 51 15.00 -8.45 -21.43
N LEU A 52 14.76 -9.26 -20.39
CA LEU A 52 15.61 -9.27 -19.21
C LEU A 52 17.04 -9.71 -19.54
N GLU A 53 17.22 -10.78 -20.31
CA GLU A 53 18.55 -11.26 -20.73
C GLU A 53 19.32 -10.23 -21.56
N GLU A 54 18.65 -9.56 -22.49
CA GLU A 54 19.27 -8.62 -23.43
C GLU A 54 19.53 -7.23 -22.81
N ALA A 55 18.60 -6.73 -21.98
CA ALA A 55 18.63 -5.35 -21.50
C ALA A 55 19.23 -5.19 -20.11
N LEU A 56 19.19 -6.22 -19.25
CA LEU A 56 19.73 -6.15 -17.89
C LEU A 56 21.21 -5.73 -17.82
N PRO A 57 22.11 -6.14 -18.75
CA PRO A 57 23.50 -5.68 -18.73
C PRO A 57 23.67 -4.16 -18.89
N ALA A 58 22.70 -3.46 -19.48
CA ALA A 58 22.74 -2.02 -19.68
C ALA A 58 22.15 -1.22 -18.51
N VAL A 59 21.54 -1.88 -17.52
CA VAL A 59 20.87 -1.24 -16.38
C VAL A 59 21.89 -0.67 -15.39
N ASP A 60 21.76 0.61 -15.04
CA ASP A 60 22.66 1.28 -14.11
C ASP A 60 22.22 1.13 -12.64
N PHE A 61 22.62 0.02 -12.03
CA PHE A 61 22.38 -0.24 -10.61
C PHE A 61 23.19 0.66 -9.66
N ALA A 62 24.18 1.43 -10.12
CA ALA A 62 24.96 2.31 -9.24
C ALA A 62 24.06 3.36 -8.58
N THR A 63 23.01 3.78 -9.29
CA THR A 63 21.95 4.69 -8.82
C THR A 63 21.31 4.24 -7.50
N LEU A 64 21.18 2.93 -7.25
CA LEU A 64 20.58 2.39 -6.03
C LEU A 64 21.48 2.51 -4.78
N SER A 65 22.77 2.78 -4.98
CA SER A 65 23.72 2.91 -3.86
C SER A 65 23.67 4.31 -3.21
N ASP A 66 23.09 5.29 -3.89
CA ASP A 66 22.96 6.65 -3.40
C ASP A 66 21.63 6.85 -2.65
N PRO A 67 21.64 7.15 -1.33
CA PRO A 67 20.41 7.43 -0.58
C PRO A 67 19.64 8.66 -1.08
N ALA A 68 20.25 9.55 -1.87
CA ALA A 68 19.55 10.67 -2.49
C ALA A 68 18.54 10.24 -3.56
N ASN A 69 18.67 9.02 -4.11
CA ASN A 69 17.76 8.48 -5.13
C ASN A 69 16.57 7.73 -4.52
N GLU A 70 16.17 8.08 -3.29
CA GLU A 70 14.97 7.52 -2.67
C GLU A 70 13.71 7.76 -3.48
N GLU A 71 13.59 8.94 -4.10
CA GLU A 71 12.44 9.31 -4.92
C GLU A 71 12.20 8.31 -6.06
N LEU A 72 13.25 7.87 -6.73
CA LEU A 72 13.17 6.86 -7.79
C LEU A 72 12.56 5.54 -7.29
N LEU A 73 13.01 5.04 -6.14
CA LEU A 73 12.45 3.82 -5.55
C LEU A 73 10.99 4.03 -5.13
N LEU A 74 10.68 5.18 -4.53
CA LEU A 74 9.33 5.53 -4.14
C LEU A 74 8.38 5.61 -5.34
N GLU A 75 8.78 6.18 -6.47
CA GLU A 75 8.00 6.19 -7.71
C GLU A 75 7.71 4.77 -8.21
N CYS A 76 8.69 3.87 -8.15
CA CYS A 76 8.49 2.47 -8.55
C CYS A 76 7.53 1.73 -7.60
N VAL A 77 7.60 2.01 -6.29
CA VAL A 77 6.64 1.48 -5.32
C VAL A 77 5.25 2.05 -5.57
N ALA A 78 5.15 3.34 -5.89
CA ALA A 78 3.89 4.00 -6.22
C ALA A 78 3.19 3.34 -7.42
N ASP A 79 3.93 3.10 -8.51
CA ASP A 79 3.39 2.39 -9.68
C ASP A 79 2.94 0.96 -9.34
N ALA A 80 3.70 0.25 -8.49
CA ALA A 80 3.29 -1.07 -8.03
C ALA A 80 2.02 -1.04 -7.16
N VAL A 81 1.86 -0.01 -6.31
CA VAL A 81 0.71 0.20 -5.41
C VAL A 81 -0.53 0.65 -6.19
N ASP A 82 -0.42 1.58 -7.14
CA ASP A 82 -1.54 2.04 -7.96
C ASP A 82 -2.18 0.88 -8.77
N ARG A 83 -1.34 -0.08 -9.16
CA ARG A 83 -1.75 -1.31 -9.89
C ARG A 83 -2.30 -2.40 -8.97
N ALA A 84 -2.30 -2.19 -7.66
CA ALA A 84 -2.76 -3.17 -6.68
C ALA A 84 -4.28 -3.21 -6.57
N ARG A 85 -4.92 -3.89 -7.53
CA ARG A 85 -6.38 -4.02 -7.61
C ARG A 85 -6.85 -5.36 -7.07
N TYR A 86 -6.68 -5.60 -5.78
CA TYR A 86 -6.95 -6.90 -5.14
C TYR A 86 -8.40 -7.38 -5.20
N TRP A 87 -9.32 -6.51 -5.65
CA TRP A 87 -10.73 -6.83 -5.89
C TRP A 87 -11.01 -7.37 -7.31
N GLN A 88 -9.98 -7.56 -8.15
CA GLN A 88 -10.08 -8.11 -9.49
C GLN A 88 -9.04 -9.22 -9.71
N GLU A 89 -9.16 -9.94 -10.83
CA GLU A 89 -8.11 -10.87 -11.27
C GLU A 89 -6.79 -10.12 -11.48
N PRO A 90 -5.63 -10.76 -11.22
CA PRO A 90 -4.34 -10.16 -11.50
C PRO A 90 -4.24 -9.71 -12.96
N ASP A 91 -3.60 -8.57 -13.20
CA ASP A 91 -3.39 -8.10 -14.57
C ASP A 91 -2.39 -8.99 -15.33
N GLU A 92 -2.39 -8.88 -16.67
CA GLU A 92 -1.58 -9.72 -17.55
C GLU A 92 -0.08 -9.69 -17.20
N MET A 93 0.43 -8.56 -16.73
CA MET A 93 1.83 -8.44 -16.33
C MET A 93 2.10 -9.18 -15.02
N ASP A 94 1.22 -9.08 -14.03
CA ASP A 94 1.37 -9.84 -12.78
C ASP A 94 1.28 -11.35 -13.03
N VAL A 95 0.42 -11.78 -13.95
CA VAL A 95 0.30 -13.17 -14.41
C VAL A 95 1.61 -13.62 -15.06
N ALA A 96 2.15 -12.85 -15.99
CA ALA A 96 3.39 -13.17 -16.69
C ALA A 96 4.58 -13.25 -15.72
N LEU A 97 4.71 -12.27 -14.83
CA LEU A 97 5.76 -12.22 -13.81
C LEU A 97 5.65 -13.34 -12.77
N ALA A 98 4.54 -14.09 -12.73
CA ALA A 98 4.41 -15.28 -11.89
C ALA A 98 5.17 -16.50 -12.46
N ASP A 99 5.67 -16.46 -13.71
CA ASP A 99 6.50 -17.53 -14.27
C ASP A 99 7.73 -17.76 -13.36
N PRO A 100 7.99 -19.01 -12.92
CA PRO A 100 9.11 -19.31 -12.02
C PRO A 100 10.48 -18.87 -12.55
N ARG A 101 10.69 -18.87 -13.86
CA ARG A 101 11.93 -18.42 -14.51
C ARG A 101 12.11 -16.91 -14.33
N LEU A 102 11.06 -16.13 -14.54
CA LEU A 102 11.07 -14.68 -14.30
C LEU A 102 11.25 -14.36 -12.82
N SER A 103 10.54 -15.06 -11.94
CA SER A 103 10.73 -14.91 -10.49
C SER A 103 12.17 -15.17 -10.07
N ALA A 104 12.80 -16.24 -10.59
CA ALA A 104 14.20 -16.54 -10.30
C ALA A 104 15.15 -15.46 -10.85
N ALA A 105 14.89 -14.95 -12.05
CA ALA A 105 15.72 -13.95 -12.70
C ALA A 105 15.59 -12.55 -12.06
N LEU A 106 14.45 -12.24 -11.44
CA LEU A 106 14.21 -10.98 -10.72
C LEU A 106 14.68 -11.00 -9.26
N ALA A 107 14.89 -12.18 -8.66
CA ALA A 107 15.35 -12.29 -7.27
C ALA A 107 16.66 -11.49 -6.98
N PRO A 108 17.67 -11.47 -7.87
CA PRO A 108 18.86 -10.62 -7.67
C PRO A 108 18.55 -9.11 -7.72
N VAL A 109 17.52 -8.69 -8.45
CA VAL A 109 17.07 -7.29 -8.50
C VAL A 109 16.42 -6.94 -7.16
N ALA A 110 15.53 -7.80 -6.67
CA ALA A 110 14.91 -7.65 -5.35
C ALA A 110 15.95 -7.53 -4.23
N ALA A 111 16.97 -8.38 -4.23
CA ALA A 111 18.06 -8.30 -3.26
C ALA A 111 18.80 -6.95 -3.30
N ARG A 112 18.98 -6.35 -4.50
CA ARG A 112 19.59 -5.02 -4.65
C ARG A 112 18.71 -3.91 -4.12
N ILE A 113 17.39 -4.01 -4.31
CA ILE A 113 16.43 -3.06 -3.76
C ILE A 113 16.49 -3.09 -2.23
N THR A 114 16.36 -4.28 -1.63
CA THR A 114 16.40 -4.43 -0.16
C THR A 114 17.74 -3.99 0.43
N ALA A 115 18.85 -4.19 -0.29
CA ALA A 115 20.17 -3.73 0.13
C ALA A 115 20.41 -2.21 -0.08
N SER A 116 19.52 -1.51 -0.79
CA SER A 116 19.68 -0.08 -1.07
C SER A 116 19.59 0.74 0.22
N PRO A 117 20.52 1.69 0.45
CA PRO A 117 20.42 2.68 1.52
C PRO A 117 19.08 3.43 1.58
N ALA A 118 18.45 3.64 0.42
CA ALA A 118 17.16 4.33 0.29
C ALA A 118 15.97 3.48 0.76
N ALA A 119 16.09 2.15 0.74
CA ALA A 119 15.04 1.22 1.18
C ALA A 119 15.11 0.86 2.68
N ARG A 120 16.19 1.25 3.39
CA ARG A 120 16.42 0.84 4.80
C ARG A 120 15.26 1.15 5.75
N TRP A 121 14.52 2.23 5.48
CA TRP A 121 13.41 2.63 6.34
C TRP A 121 12.16 1.78 6.14
N TRP A 122 12.06 0.99 5.05
CA TRP A 122 10.90 0.10 4.80
C TRP A 122 10.74 -0.97 5.87
N SER A 123 11.85 -1.40 6.48
CA SER A 123 11.88 -2.34 7.59
C SER A 123 12.22 -1.67 8.93
N ALA A 124 12.23 -0.33 8.99
CA ALA A 124 12.37 0.38 10.24
C ALA A 124 11.03 0.37 10.99
N GLY A 125 11.09 0.27 12.32
CA GLY A 125 9.90 0.41 13.16
C GLY A 125 9.30 1.82 13.07
N LEU A 126 8.18 2.00 13.78
CA LEU A 126 7.41 3.24 13.77
C LEU A 126 8.25 4.44 14.24
N GLU A 127 8.50 5.41 13.35
CA GLU A 127 9.09 6.69 13.71
C GLU A 127 8.00 7.71 14.08
N LEU A 128 7.75 7.86 15.39
CA LEU A 128 6.68 8.72 15.91
C LEU A 128 6.85 10.20 15.57
N SER A 129 8.09 10.68 15.40
CA SER A 129 8.35 12.11 15.16
C SER A 129 8.04 12.55 13.72
N SER A 130 7.91 11.60 12.80
CA SER A 130 7.67 11.83 11.37
C SER A 130 6.26 11.48 10.91
N GLN A 131 5.31 11.27 11.82
CA GLN A 131 3.95 10.90 11.43
C GLN A 131 3.19 12.11 10.88
N VAL A 132 2.50 11.92 9.77
CA VAL A 132 1.72 12.94 9.06
C VAL A 132 0.34 12.40 8.72
N PHE A 133 -0.68 13.18 9.07
CA PHE A 133 -2.04 12.98 8.59
C PHE A 133 -2.21 13.70 7.25
N VAL A 134 -2.66 12.96 6.23
CA VAL A 134 -2.89 13.48 4.89
C VAL A 134 -4.39 13.71 4.70
N GLU A 135 -4.76 14.96 4.51
CA GLU A 135 -6.12 15.39 4.20
C GLU A 135 -6.21 15.67 2.69
N ARG A 136 -6.76 14.73 1.92
CA ARG A 136 -7.02 14.90 0.49
C ARG A 136 -8.27 15.76 0.31
N ALA A 137 -8.17 16.81 -0.51
CA ALA A 137 -9.16 17.88 -0.50
C ALA A 137 -10.35 17.59 -1.41
N GLU A 138 -11.56 17.61 -0.83
CA GLU A 138 -12.74 18.20 -1.50
C GLU A 138 -13.17 19.52 -0.86
N ARG A 139 -12.93 19.73 0.45
CA ARG A 139 -13.07 21.02 1.15
C ARG A 139 -12.10 21.09 2.32
N SER A 140 -11.45 22.24 2.49
CA SER A 140 -10.47 22.47 3.53
C SER A 140 -11.10 22.48 4.92
N VAL A 141 -10.72 21.55 5.80
CA VAL A 141 -10.81 21.83 7.23
C VAL A 141 -9.88 23.03 7.49
N GLU A 142 -10.46 24.17 7.89
CA GLU A 142 -9.66 25.37 8.20
C GLU A 142 -8.87 25.22 9.52
N ALA A 143 -9.41 24.41 10.43
CA ALA A 143 -8.80 24.14 11.73
C ALA A 143 -7.77 23.02 11.68
N VAL A 144 -6.80 23.07 12.60
CA VAL A 144 -5.89 21.94 12.83
C VAL A 144 -6.70 20.72 13.27
N PRO A 145 -6.51 19.53 12.67
CA PRO A 145 -7.22 18.32 13.07
C PRO A 145 -6.93 17.96 14.52
N VAL A 146 -7.98 17.66 15.28
CA VAL A 146 -7.88 17.10 16.63
C VAL A 146 -8.49 15.71 16.60
N PHE A 147 -7.64 14.69 16.74
CA PHE A 147 -8.09 13.29 16.69
C PHE A 147 -8.63 12.85 18.05
N GLN A 148 -9.95 12.66 18.12
CA GLN A 148 -10.66 12.26 19.33
C GLN A 148 -11.83 11.32 18.97
N GLY A 149 -12.44 10.71 19.98
CA GLY A 149 -13.66 9.89 19.80
C GLY A 149 -13.48 8.62 18.95
N ALA A 150 -12.23 8.21 18.66
CA ALA A 150 -11.96 7.00 17.87
C ALA A 150 -12.65 5.76 18.45
N ARG A 151 -12.73 5.65 19.79
CA ARG A 151 -13.44 4.56 20.46
C ARG A 151 -14.91 4.52 20.08
N ASP A 152 -15.60 5.66 20.13
CA ASP A 152 -17.03 5.74 19.84
C ASP A 152 -17.31 5.39 18.37
N VAL A 153 -16.44 5.86 17.45
CA VAL A 153 -16.51 5.49 16.02
C VAL A 153 -16.34 3.98 15.83
N LEU A 154 -15.35 3.38 16.50
CA LEU A 154 -15.08 1.95 16.41
C LEU A 154 -16.19 1.09 17.05
N GLU A 155 -16.80 1.55 18.14
CA GLU A 155 -17.93 0.86 18.78
C GLU A 155 -19.16 0.86 17.85
N VAL A 156 -19.51 2.02 17.28
CA VAL A 156 -20.60 2.13 16.28
C VAL A 156 -20.31 1.28 15.04
N TRP A 157 -19.09 1.35 14.50
CA TRP A 157 -18.70 0.53 13.36
C TRP A 157 -18.79 -0.97 13.69
N ARG A 158 -18.33 -1.39 14.87
CA ARG A 158 -18.41 -2.78 15.33
C ARG A 158 -19.86 -3.26 15.34
N GLU A 159 -20.77 -2.50 15.94
CA GLU A 159 -22.21 -2.81 15.94
C GLU A 159 -22.77 -2.89 14.51
N GLN A 160 -22.34 -1.99 13.61
CA GLN A 160 -22.75 -2.00 12.22
C GLN A 160 -22.22 -3.21 11.43
N VAL A 161 -21.07 -3.78 11.78
CA VAL A 161 -20.54 -4.97 11.08
C VAL A 161 -20.96 -6.29 11.72
N THR A 162 -21.19 -6.35 13.04
CA THR A 162 -21.58 -7.59 13.76
C THR A 162 -23.05 -7.70 14.11
N GLY A 163 -23.80 -6.60 14.13
CA GLY A 163 -25.20 -6.59 14.57
C GLY A 163 -26.12 -7.45 13.68
N PRO A 164 -27.36 -7.74 14.11
CA PRO A 164 -28.33 -8.42 13.25
C PRO A 164 -28.71 -7.51 12.07
N GLY A 165 -28.14 -7.77 10.89
CA GLY A 165 -28.45 -7.04 9.66
C GLY A 165 -29.31 -7.86 8.71
N THR A 166 -30.12 -7.19 7.89
CA THR A 166 -30.74 -7.81 6.71
C THR A 166 -29.64 -8.39 5.83
N ARG A 167 -29.73 -9.69 5.52
CA ARG A 167 -28.85 -10.32 4.52
C ARG A 167 -28.97 -9.49 3.24
N HIS A 168 -27.85 -8.98 2.73
CA HIS A 168 -27.83 -8.32 1.43
C HIS A 168 -28.24 -9.39 0.40
N ARG A 169 -29.48 -9.31 -0.11
CA ARG A 169 -30.00 -10.15 -1.19
C ARG A 169 -30.13 -9.27 -2.41
N GLY A 170 -29.28 -9.47 -3.41
CA GLY A 170 -29.28 -8.69 -4.66
C GLY A 170 -27.96 -8.82 -5.42
N HIS A 171 -27.96 -8.38 -6.69
CA HIS A 171 -26.81 -8.49 -7.62
C HIS A 171 -25.63 -7.57 -7.28
N TRP A 172 -25.80 -6.64 -6.35
CA TRP A 172 -24.74 -5.80 -5.78
C TRP A 172 -24.30 -6.37 -4.43
N VAL A 173 -23.46 -7.41 -4.49
CA VAL A 173 -22.99 -8.20 -3.34
C VAL A 173 -21.76 -7.55 -2.67
N GLY A 174 -21.53 -6.24 -2.84
CA GLY A 174 -20.38 -5.56 -2.24
C GLY A 174 -20.62 -5.09 -0.81
N GLY A 175 -21.80 -4.52 -0.54
CA GLY A 175 -22.11 -3.88 0.74
C GLY A 175 -21.07 -2.83 1.19
N PRO A 176 -21.13 -2.34 2.45
CA PRO A 176 -20.08 -1.48 3.00
C PRO A 176 -18.74 -2.21 3.11
N TRP A 177 -17.62 -1.50 2.94
CA TRP A 177 -16.27 -2.01 3.17
C TRP A 177 -16.13 -2.66 4.57
N TRP A 178 -15.32 -3.70 4.64
CA TRP A 178 -15.10 -4.56 5.81
C TRP A 178 -13.84 -4.17 6.61
N SER A 179 -13.00 -3.31 6.04
CA SER A 179 -11.93 -2.61 6.76
C SER A 179 -12.50 -1.48 7.61
N THR A 180 -11.83 -1.21 8.72
CA THR A 180 -12.18 -0.11 9.62
C THR A 180 -12.27 1.19 8.81
N PRO A 181 -13.33 2.01 8.99
CA PRO A 181 -13.48 3.24 8.25
C PRO A 181 -12.38 4.22 8.66
N GLN A 182 -11.27 4.21 7.94
CA GLN A 182 -10.43 5.38 7.78
C GLN A 182 -11.21 6.32 6.86
N TRP A 183 -12.19 7.01 7.43
CA TRP A 183 -12.96 7.99 6.69
C TRP A 183 -12.33 9.36 6.90
N GLY A 184 -12.05 10.04 5.78
CA GLY A 184 -11.81 11.47 5.81
C GLY A 184 -12.98 12.19 6.47
N VAL A 185 -12.70 13.33 7.09
CA VAL A 185 -13.72 14.19 7.68
C VAL A 185 -14.58 14.78 6.55
N LEU A 186 -15.86 14.43 6.49
CA LEU A 186 -16.78 14.95 5.48
C LEU A 186 -17.47 16.22 5.97
N ALA A 187 -17.97 17.05 5.04
CA ALA A 187 -18.67 18.29 5.37
C ALA A 187 -19.87 18.07 6.32
N LYS A 188 -20.60 16.97 6.15
CA LYS A 188 -21.70 16.56 7.03
C LYS A 188 -21.26 16.23 8.47
N ASP A 189 -20.01 15.77 8.63
CA ASP A 189 -19.46 15.47 9.95
C ASP A 189 -19.10 16.76 10.68
N LEU A 190 -18.56 17.75 9.94
CA LEU A 190 -18.32 19.09 10.47
C LEU A 190 -19.63 19.80 10.87
N GLU A 191 -20.69 19.66 10.06
CA GLU A 191 -22.01 20.20 10.39
C GLU A 191 -22.58 19.57 11.68
N ARG A 192 -22.40 18.25 11.84
CA ARG A 192 -22.96 17.51 12.97
C ARG A 192 -22.17 17.65 14.26
N TYR A 193 -20.84 17.66 14.19
CA TYR A 193 -19.97 17.56 15.36
C TYR A 193 -19.10 18.82 15.57
N GLY A 194 -19.20 19.82 14.69
CA GLY A 194 -18.36 20.99 14.72
C GLY A 194 -16.95 20.72 14.17
N PRO A 195 -15.94 21.54 14.52
CA PRO A 195 -14.62 21.52 13.89
C PRO A 195 -13.78 20.27 14.21
N HIS A 196 -14.19 19.46 15.19
CA HIS A 196 -13.43 18.32 15.68
C HIS A 196 -14.31 17.05 15.79
N PRO A 197 -14.79 16.52 14.66
CA PRO A 197 -15.59 15.31 14.65
C PRO A 197 -14.80 14.11 15.18
N PRO A 198 -15.49 13.12 15.77
CA PRO A 198 -14.85 11.90 16.21
C PRO A 198 -14.35 11.12 14.98
N VAL A 199 -13.09 10.67 15.00
CA VAL A 199 -12.44 10.07 13.81
C VAL A 199 -11.42 9.01 14.21
N VAL A 200 -11.29 7.97 13.38
CA VAL A 200 -10.16 7.02 13.42
C VAL A 200 -9.11 7.53 12.45
N ALA A 201 -8.02 8.07 12.98
CA ALA A 201 -6.96 8.66 12.17
C ALA A 201 -6.04 7.59 11.57
N ALA A 202 -5.61 7.82 10.33
CA ALA A 202 -4.52 7.10 9.69
C ALA A 202 -3.41 8.08 9.36
N THR A 203 -2.18 7.75 9.73
CA THR A 203 -1.02 8.60 9.45
C THR A 203 0.02 7.81 8.69
N THR A 204 0.83 8.55 7.96
CA THR A 204 1.93 7.99 7.18
C THR A 204 3.21 8.74 7.50
N GLN A 205 4.35 8.12 7.26
CA GLN A 205 5.64 8.73 7.54
C GLN A 205 5.97 9.85 6.54
N SER A 206 6.54 10.95 7.04
CA SER A 206 7.12 11.99 6.21
C SER A 206 8.45 11.57 5.60
N ARG A 207 8.67 11.96 4.35
CA ARG A 207 9.93 11.76 3.62
C ARG A 207 10.46 13.08 3.06
N PRO A 208 11.78 13.23 2.90
CA PRO A 208 12.37 14.39 2.24
C PRO A 208 11.76 14.61 0.85
N GLY A 209 11.46 15.87 0.48
CA GLY A 209 10.88 16.23 -0.82
C GLY A 209 9.40 15.91 -1.02
N LEU A 210 8.88 14.84 -0.40
CA LEU A 210 7.50 14.36 -0.59
C LEU A 210 6.51 14.88 0.46
N GLY A 211 6.96 15.13 1.69
CA GLY A 211 6.09 15.55 2.79
C GLY A 211 5.41 14.38 3.53
N ALA A 212 4.74 13.47 2.83
CA ALA A 212 4.15 12.25 3.41
C ALA A 212 4.04 11.11 2.38
N ILE A 213 4.41 9.88 2.74
CA ILE A 213 4.30 8.72 1.82
C ILE A 213 2.84 8.45 1.41
N GLY A 214 1.88 8.77 2.28
CA GLY A 214 0.46 8.60 1.99
C GLY A 214 -0.08 9.48 0.86
N LEU A 215 0.70 10.46 0.36
CA LEU A 215 0.39 11.20 -0.86
C LEU A 215 0.64 10.38 -2.13
N LEU A 216 1.63 9.49 -2.07
CA LEU A 216 2.15 8.75 -3.21
C LEU A 216 1.65 7.29 -3.24
N LEU A 217 1.58 6.65 -2.07
CA LEU A 217 1.22 5.24 -1.94
C LEU A 217 -0.30 5.09 -1.76
N GLU A 218 -1.02 5.25 -2.85
CA GLU A 218 -2.48 5.09 -2.92
C GLU A 218 -2.82 4.03 -3.97
N GLU A 219 -3.60 3.03 -3.58
CA GLU A 219 -4.13 2.03 -4.51
C GLU A 219 -5.24 2.64 -5.36
N ASP A 220 -5.26 2.39 -6.67
CA ASP A 220 -6.29 2.88 -7.60
C ASP A 220 -6.49 4.40 -7.45
N ALA A 221 -5.41 5.15 -7.58
CA ALA A 221 -5.38 6.56 -7.24
C ALA A 221 -6.38 7.36 -8.11
N HIS A 222 -7.21 8.18 -7.46
CA HIS A 222 -8.27 8.93 -8.12
C HIS A 222 -7.79 10.26 -8.74
N GLY A 223 -6.48 10.54 -8.69
CA GLY A 223 -5.87 11.72 -9.29
C GLY A 223 -6.19 13.03 -8.56
N ASP A 224 -6.41 12.98 -7.24
CA ASP A 224 -6.68 14.16 -6.42
C ASP A 224 -5.64 15.26 -6.67
N SER A 225 -6.12 16.45 -6.99
CA SER A 225 -5.26 17.57 -7.41
C SER A 225 -4.53 18.28 -6.26
N SER A 226 -4.98 18.08 -5.01
CA SER A 226 -4.36 18.72 -3.84
C SER A 226 -4.65 17.99 -2.53
N ALA A 227 -3.71 18.08 -1.60
CA ALA A 227 -3.84 17.55 -0.25
C ALA A 227 -3.13 18.46 0.76
N ARG A 228 -3.56 18.41 2.01
CA ARG A 228 -2.91 19.08 3.13
C ARG A 228 -2.25 18.06 4.05
N CYS A 229 -1.00 18.31 4.40
CA CYS A 229 -0.23 17.47 5.31
C CYS A 229 -0.15 18.10 6.70
N TRP A 230 -0.62 17.38 7.71
CA TRP A 230 -0.59 17.80 9.10
C TRP A 230 0.38 16.91 9.89
N PRO A 231 1.53 17.42 10.33
CA PRO A 231 2.40 16.67 11.25
C PRO A 231 1.63 16.35 12.53
N VAL A 232 1.64 15.09 12.96
CA VAL A 232 0.92 14.64 14.14
C VAL A 232 1.89 14.16 15.20
N ARG A 233 1.50 14.31 16.47
CA ARG A 233 2.22 13.72 17.60
C ARG A 233 1.23 13.17 18.61
N PRO A 234 1.51 12.01 19.23
CA PRO A 234 0.68 11.52 20.32
C PRO A 234 0.74 12.48 21.50
N SER A 235 -0.41 12.81 22.08
CA SER A 235 -0.50 13.58 23.34
C SER A 235 -0.30 12.71 24.59
N ARG A 236 -0.25 11.39 24.42
CA ARG A 236 -0.09 10.38 25.47
C ARG A 236 0.79 9.23 24.97
N PRO A 237 1.40 8.43 25.87
CA PRO A 237 2.10 7.22 25.47
C PRO A 237 1.23 6.32 24.59
N VAL A 238 1.79 5.85 23.48
CA VAL A 238 1.12 4.97 22.53
C VAL A 238 1.45 3.51 22.82
N ARG A 239 0.48 2.64 22.55
CA ARG A 239 0.73 1.20 22.41
C ARG A 239 0.84 0.92 20.93
N VAL A 240 1.96 0.32 20.52
CA VAL A 240 2.25 0.01 19.12
C VAL A 240 2.18 -1.50 18.94
N PHE A 241 1.48 -1.93 17.90
CA PHE A 241 1.54 -3.28 17.36
C PHE A 241 2.15 -3.15 15.97
N GLU A 242 3.39 -3.56 15.80
CA GLU A 242 4.09 -3.50 14.51
C GLU A 242 3.80 -4.76 13.70
N ILE A 243 3.63 -4.60 12.39
CA ILE A 243 3.41 -5.70 11.46
C ILE A 243 4.57 -5.66 10.48
N ASP A 244 5.50 -6.58 10.61
CA ASP A 244 6.69 -6.72 9.76
C ASP A 244 6.74 -8.07 9.04
N GLY A 245 5.75 -8.93 9.26
CA GLY A 245 5.67 -10.25 8.67
C GLY A 245 4.29 -10.89 8.73
N ALA A 246 4.22 -12.13 8.25
CA ALA A 246 2.99 -12.92 8.23
C ALA A 246 2.53 -13.36 9.63
N ASP A 247 3.47 -13.58 10.55
CA ASP A 247 3.17 -14.05 11.90
C ASP A 247 2.42 -12.97 12.71
N GLU A 248 2.84 -11.71 12.56
CA GLU A 248 2.19 -10.54 13.18
C GLU A 248 0.79 -10.31 12.58
N TRP A 249 0.61 -10.55 11.28
CA TRP A 249 -0.71 -10.56 10.64
C TRP A 249 -1.62 -11.65 11.22
N ILE A 250 -1.09 -12.85 11.45
CA ILE A 250 -1.82 -13.96 12.06
C ILE A 250 -2.20 -13.62 13.50
N GLU A 251 -1.27 -13.06 14.30
CA GLU A 251 -1.54 -12.63 15.66
C GLU A 251 -2.61 -11.54 15.71
N LEU A 252 -2.50 -10.51 14.88
CA LEU A 252 -3.47 -9.42 14.79
C LEU A 252 -4.87 -9.97 14.49
N SER A 253 -4.97 -10.84 13.49
CA SER A 253 -6.23 -11.40 13.02
C SER A 253 -6.85 -12.36 14.04
N SER A 254 -6.04 -13.20 14.69
CA SER A 254 -6.52 -14.18 15.68
C SER A 254 -6.89 -13.53 17.01
N THR A 255 -6.21 -12.45 17.41
CA THR A 255 -6.44 -11.76 18.69
C THR A 255 -7.54 -10.71 18.60
N TYR A 256 -7.57 -9.94 17.50
CA TYR A 256 -8.45 -8.77 17.34
C TYR A 256 -9.48 -8.91 16.21
N GLY A 257 -9.51 -10.06 15.52
CA GLY A 257 -10.47 -10.32 14.46
C GLY A 257 -11.93 -10.17 14.93
N ILE A 258 -12.78 -9.73 13.99
CA ILE A 258 -14.21 -9.57 14.21
C ILE A 258 -14.95 -10.55 13.32
N ASP A 259 -15.83 -11.37 13.90
CA ASP A 259 -16.67 -12.29 13.14
C ASP A 259 -17.78 -11.51 12.40
N VAL A 260 -17.65 -11.47 11.07
CA VAL A 260 -18.63 -10.86 10.15
C VAL A 260 -19.40 -11.92 9.33
N THR A 261 -19.23 -13.21 9.65
CA THR A 261 -19.75 -14.34 8.87
C THR A 261 -21.26 -14.24 8.65
N GLY A 262 -22.01 -13.90 9.70
CA GLY A 262 -23.47 -13.80 9.65
C GLY A 262 -23.99 -12.76 8.65
N LYS A 263 -23.31 -11.62 8.51
CA LYS A 263 -23.69 -10.56 7.56
C LYS A 263 -23.24 -10.82 6.13
N ARG A 264 -22.21 -11.66 5.95
CA ARG A 264 -21.48 -11.81 4.69
C ARG A 264 -21.54 -13.21 4.09
N ILE A 265 -22.36 -14.11 4.63
CA ILE A 265 -22.53 -15.48 4.09
C ILE A 265 -22.77 -15.53 2.58
N ALA A 266 -23.49 -14.54 2.01
CA ALA A 266 -23.72 -14.44 0.57
C ALA A 266 -22.47 -14.05 -0.25
N HIS A 267 -21.49 -13.38 0.38
CA HIS A 267 -20.22 -13.02 -0.25
C HIS A 267 -19.24 -14.19 -0.17
N TRP A 268 -19.19 -14.89 0.98
CA TRP A 268 -18.32 -16.06 1.16
C TRP A 268 -18.61 -17.15 0.14
N SER A 269 -19.90 -17.37 -0.18
CA SER A 269 -20.30 -18.34 -1.22
C SER A 269 -19.87 -17.99 -2.64
N ILE A 270 -19.40 -16.76 -2.89
CA ILE A 270 -18.89 -16.31 -4.21
C ILE A 270 -17.35 -16.36 -4.23
N ALA A 271 -16.70 -16.34 -3.06
CA ALA A 271 -15.25 -16.33 -2.92
C ALA A 271 -14.60 -17.73 -2.77
N THR A 272 -15.41 -18.79 -2.75
CA THR A 272 -15.00 -20.21 -2.64
C THR A 272 -15.49 -21.00 -3.83
#